data_AF-A0A151M7Y6-F1
#
_entry.id   AF-A0A151M7Y6-F1
#
_cell.length_a   1.000
_cell.length_b   1.000
_cell.length_c   1.000
_cell.angle_alpha   90.00
_cell.angle_beta   90.00
_cell.angle_gamma   90.00
#
_symmetry.space_group_name_H-M   'P 1'
#
loop_
_entity.id
_entity.type
_entity.pdbx_description
1 polymer ?
#
loop_
_entity_poly.entity_id
_entity_poly.type
_entity_poly.pdbx_seq_one_letter_code
_entity_poly.pdbx_strand_id
1 'polypeptide(L)'
;MHQTIPMEAQVAITLLKLAISTNLQYIIDLFGVGKATLGEARLEVCDTLQDMLGHTLLQVANSLEVVVGFRAIDFLQCIGALDGIYLSITCPPCMDHPYYSQQGFHSIMLQAVVDHWVAFTNICSGWTGSANNTQIFQNSALPALIESSHFVPGILDLQLSNKTILPLLIGDPSYLLLPWPYSSQLNPQQAQFN
;
A
#
# COMPACT_ATOMS: atom_id res chain seq x y z
N MET A 1 -9.66 -13.86 -37.61
CA MET A 1 -8.67 -12.82 -37.23
C MET A 1 -9.23 -12.11 -36.02
N HIS A 2 -8.61 -12.23 -34.84
CA HIS A 2 -8.96 -11.37 -33.72
C HIS A 2 -8.49 -9.96 -34.07
N GLN A 3 -9.44 -9.02 -34.19
CA GLN A 3 -9.11 -7.61 -34.30
C GLN A 3 -8.53 -7.18 -32.96
N THR A 4 -7.24 -6.82 -32.95
CA THR A 4 -6.58 -6.27 -31.77
C THR A 4 -7.19 -4.90 -31.45
N ILE A 5 -7.62 -4.69 -30.20
CA ILE A 5 -8.14 -3.40 -29.75
C ILE A 5 -7.02 -2.36 -29.84
N PRO A 6 -7.26 -1.16 -30.41
CA PRO A 6 -6.28 -0.08 -30.41
C PRO A 6 -5.79 0.27 -29.00
N MET A 7 -4.52 0.65 -28.87
CA MET A 7 -3.90 0.96 -27.57
C MET A 7 -4.66 2.04 -26.79
N GLU A 8 -5.15 3.08 -27.48
CA GLU A 8 -5.92 4.16 -26.86
C GLU A 8 -7.24 3.65 -26.26
N ALA A 9 -7.87 2.69 -26.93
CA ALA A 9 -9.07 2.05 -26.44
C ALA A 9 -8.76 1.14 -25.24
N GLN A 10 -7.65 0.41 -25.23
CA GLN A 10 -7.24 -0.37 -24.05
C GLN A 10 -6.98 0.51 -22.82
N VAL A 11 -6.28 1.62 -23.01
CA VAL A 11 -6.03 2.60 -21.93
C VAL A 11 -7.35 3.21 -21.46
N ALA A 12 -8.23 3.64 -22.37
CA ALA A 12 -9.52 4.22 -22.01
C ALA A 12 -10.43 3.22 -21.26
N ILE A 13 -10.50 1.97 -21.72
CA ILE A 13 -11.22 0.88 -21.04
C ILE A 13 -10.70 0.71 -19.61
N THR A 14 -9.38 0.66 -19.45
CA THR A 14 -8.73 0.44 -18.16
C THR A 14 -8.96 1.60 -17.20
N LEU A 15 -8.66 2.84 -17.63
CA LEU A 15 -8.86 4.04 -16.82
C LEU A 15 -10.32 4.20 -16.43
N LEU A 16 -11.25 3.99 -17.38
CA LEU A 16 -12.67 4.03 -17.08
C LEU A 16 -13.02 2.96 -16.03
N LYS A 17 -12.51 1.73 -16.18
CA LYS A 17 -12.80 0.67 -15.22
C LYS A 17 -12.24 0.94 -13.82
N LEU A 18 -11.09 1.61 -13.72
CA LEU A 18 -10.48 2.01 -12.44
C LEU A 18 -11.23 3.20 -11.81
N ALA A 19 -11.75 4.12 -12.63
CA ALA A 19 -12.47 5.31 -12.16
C ALA A 19 -13.90 5.00 -11.69
N ILE A 20 -14.55 3.95 -12.22
CA ILE A 20 -15.94 3.63 -11.90
C ILE A 20 -16.09 2.25 -11.24
N SER A 21 -16.84 2.22 -10.14
CA SER A 21 -17.20 0.98 -9.43
C SER A 21 -18.33 0.19 -10.10
N THR A 22 -18.81 0.63 -11.28
CA THR A 22 -20.00 0.06 -11.94
C THR A 22 -19.76 -1.34 -12.54
N ASN A 23 -20.88 -1.97 -12.91
CA ASN A 23 -20.92 -3.23 -13.64
C ASN A 23 -20.09 -3.14 -14.94
N LEU A 24 -19.31 -4.19 -15.19
CA LEU A 24 -18.51 -4.38 -16.41
C LEU A 24 -19.31 -4.27 -17.70
N GLN A 25 -20.62 -4.58 -17.66
CA GLN A 25 -21.49 -4.54 -18.83
C GLN A 25 -21.52 -3.18 -19.52
N TYR A 26 -21.50 -2.08 -18.75
CA TYR A 26 -21.50 -0.73 -19.32
C TYR A 26 -20.27 -0.48 -20.21
N ILE A 27 -19.10 -0.91 -19.77
CA ILE A 27 -17.85 -0.73 -20.52
C ILE A 27 -17.82 -1.65 -21.75
N ILE A 28 -18.33 -2.87 -21.60
CA ILE A 28 -18.50 -3.82 -22.71
C ILE A 28 -19.37 -3.21 -23.80
N ASP A 29 -20.51 -2.63 -23.44
CA ASP A 29 -21.45 -2.04 -24.40
C ASP A 29 -20.89 -0.77 -25.05
N LEU A 30 -20.19 0.07 -24.26
CA LEU A 30 -19.60 1.32 -24.73
C LEU A 30 -18.49 1.09 -25.78
N PHE A 31 -17.66 0.06 -25.58
CA PHE A 31 -16.52 -0.22 -26.46
C PHE A 31 -16.78 -1.36 -27.45
N GLY A 32 -17.88 -2.10 -27.32
CA GLY A 32 -18.22 -3.24 -28.16
C GLY A 32 -17.28 -4.44 -28.01
N VAL A 33 -16.78 -4.69 -26.79
CA VAL A 33 -15.72 -5.68 -26.51
C VAL A 33 -16.20 -6.83 -25.64
N GLY A 34 -15.60 -8.01 -25.79
CA GLY A 34 -15.88 -9.15 -24.91
C GLY A 34 -15.32 -8.97 -23.50
N LYS A 35 -15.91 -9.65 -22.50
CA LYS A 35 -15.43 -9.64 -21.10
C LYS A 35 -13.97 -10.09 -20.96
N ALA A 36 -13.56 -11.09 -21.73
CA ALA A 36 -12.18 -11.57 -21.75
C ALA A 36 -11.23 -10.48 -22.24
N THR A 37 -11.56 -9.85 -23.37
CA THR A 37 -10.72 -8.80 -23.97
C THR A 37 -10.63 -7.54 -23.09
N LEU A 38 -11.72 -7.16 -22.41
CA LEU A 38 -11.68 -6.12 -21.38
C LEU A 38 -10.74 -6.51 -20.22
N GLY A 39 -10.81 -7.76 -19.77
CA GLY A 39 -9.98 -8.29 -18.70
C GLY A 39 -8.49 -8.27 -19.05
N GLU A 40 -8.14 -8.71 -20.26
CA GLU A 40 -6.78 -8.67 -20.81
C GLU A 40 -6.26 -7.25 -20.92
N ALA A 41 -7.01 -6.33 -21.55
CA ALA A 41 -6.63 -4.92 -21.68
C ALA A 41 -6.38 -4.27 -20.31
N ARG A 42 -7.24 -4.57 -19.33
CA ARG A 42 -7.07 -4.07 -17.96
C ARG A 42 -5.78 -4.56 -17.31
N LEU A 43 -5.48 -5.85 -17.41
CA LEU A 43 -4.27 -6.41 -16.81
C LEU A 43 -3.02 -5.85 -17.50
N GLU A 44 -2.98 -5.86 -18.83
CA GLU A 44 -1.85 -5.35 -19.61
C GLU A 44 -1.54 -3.87 -19.31
N VAL A 45 -2.57 -3.02 -19.30
CA VAL A 45 -2.39 -1.59 -19.00
C VAL A 45 -2.00 -1.37 -17.54
N CYS A 46 -2.61 -2.07 -16.57
CA CYS A 46 -2.25 -1.93 -15.16
C CYS A 46 -0.80 -2.36 -14.89
N ASP A 47 -0.37 -3.49 -15.45
CA ASP A 47 1.00 -3.99 -15.30
C ASP A 47 2.00 -2.99 -15.90
N THR A 48 1.71 -2.47 -17.10
CA THR A 48 2.56 -1.46 -17.76
C THR A 48 2.63 -0.16 -16.95
N LEU A 49 1.50 0.31 -16.39
CA LEU A 49 1.48 1.49 -15.54
C LEU A 49 2.28 1.28 -14.25
N GLN A 50 2.18 0.10 -13.65
CA GLN A 50 2.94 -0.26 -12.46
C GLN A 50 4.45 -0.27 -12.74
N ASP A 51 4.88 -0.84 -13.87
CA ASP A 51 6.29 -0.88 -14.26
C ASP A 51 6.86 0.52 -14.53
N MET A 52 6.08 1.41 -15.17
CA MET A 52 6.55 2.77 -15.48
C MET A 52 6.47 3.73 -14.29
N LEU A 53 5.39 3.67 -13.51
CA LEU A 53 5.07 4.69 -12.50
C LEU A 53 5.27 4.22 -11.07
N GLY A 54 5.32 2.91 -10.81
CA GLY A 54 5.40 2.35 -9.46
C GLY A 54 6.56 2.93 -8.67
N HIS A 55 7.77 2.91 -9.23
CA HIS A 55 8.95 3.47 -8.58
C HIS A 55 8.92 5.00 -8.45
N THR A 56 8.20 5.69 -9.33
CA THR A 56 8.13 7.16 -9.31
C THR A 56 7.13 7.66 -8.26
N LEU A 57 6.00 6.96 -8.11
CA LEU A 57 4.90 7.34 -7.23
C LEU A 57 5.04 6.79 -5.81
N LEU A 58 5.66 5.62 -5.65
CA LEU A 58 5.78 4.92 -4.36
C LEU A 58 7.22 5.03 -3.84
N GLN A 59 7.66 6.26 -3.63
CA GLN A 59 8.97 6.56 -3.05
C GLN A 59 8.87 7.77 -2.13
N VAL A 60 9.76 7.84 -1.15
CA VAL A 60 9.92 9.04 -0.33
C VAL A 60 10.66 10.10 -1.13
N ALA A 61 9.94 11.13 -1.59
CA ALA A 61 10.52 12.20 -2.40
C ALA A 61 11.53 13.05 -1.61
N ASN A 62 11.24 13.34 -0.34
CA ASN A 62 12.09 14.13 0.53
C ASN A 62 12.09 13.58 1.96
N SER A 63 13.08 12.75 2.26
CA SER A 63 13.27 12.12 3.57
C SER A 63 13.20 13.12 4.74
N LEU A 64 13.86 14.28 4.60
CA LEU A 64 13.93 15.29 5.66
C LEU A 64 12.58 15.94 5.91
N GLU A 65 11.82 16.19 4.85
CA GLU A 65 10.47 16.74 4.94
C GLU A 65 9.54 15.77 5.68
N VAL A 66 9.63 14.47 5.39
CA VAL A 66 8.88 13.44 6.12
C VAL A 66 9.19 13.47 7.62
N VAL A 67 10.47 13.46 7.98
CA VAL A 67 10.88 13.49 9.40
C VAL A 67 10.47 14.78 10.11
N VAL A 68 10.57 15.93 9.43
CA VAL A 68 10.15 17.23 9.97
C VAL A 68 8.62 17.28 10.12
N GLY A 69 7.89 16.76 9.15
CA GLY A 69 6.43 16.69 9.16
C GLY A 69 5.90 15.85 10.31
N PHE A 70 6.43 14.65 10.50
CA PHE A 70 6.09 13.82 11.67
C PHE A 70 6.55 14.43 12.99
N ARG A 71 7.68 15.14 13.02
CA ARG A 71 8.12 15.87 14.23
C ARG A 71 7.12 16.95 14.63
N ALA A 72 6.44 17.59 13.68
CA ALA A 72 5.43 18.61 13.98
C ALA A 72 4.20 18.05 14.70
N ILE A 73 4.00 16.72 14.66
CA ILE A 73 2.97 15.99 15.40
C ILE A 73 3.59 15.04 16.45
N ASP A 74 4.73 15.45 17.02
CA ASP A 74 5.42 14.80 18.15
C ASP A 74 6.04 13.41 17.88
N PHE A 75 6.16 12.99 16.62
CA PHE A 75 6.85 11.76 16.24
C PHE A 75 8.29 12.05 15.79
N LEU A 76 9.24 11.95 16.73
CA LEU A 76 10.66 12.15 16.46
C LEU A 76 11.24 11.03 15.58
N GLN A 77 12.05 11.40 14.57
CA GLN A 77 12.74 10.45 13.69
C GLN A 77 11.80 9.47 12.95
N CYS A 78 10.50 9.80 12.87
CA CYS A 78 9.56 8.97 12.14
C CYS A 78 9.73 9.19 10.62
N ILE A 79 9.89 8.09 9.91
CA ILE A 79 10.10 8.04 8.46
C ILE A 79 8.88 7.51 7.70
N GLY A 80 7.80 7.23 8.42
CA GLY A 80 6.54 6.76 7.84
C GLY A 80 5.64 6.08 8.87
N ALA A 81 4.35 6.05 8.56
CA ALA A 81 3.33 5.28 9.29
C ALA A 81 2.94 4.04 8.47
N LEU A 82 3.06 2.86 9.07
CA LEU A 82 2.81 1.56 8.50
C LEU A 82 1.49 1.00 9.03
N ASP A 83 0.57 0.66 8.13
CA ASP A 83 -0.65 -0.04 8.51
C ASP A 83 -1.19 -0.96 7.40
N GLY A 84 -2.11 -1.85 7.79
CA GLY A 84 -2.83 -2.77 6.93
C GLY A 84 -4.30 -2.36 6.76
N ILE A 85 -4.77 -2.35 5.52
CA ILE A 85 -6.13 -1.97 5.15
C ILE A 85 -6.83 -3.17 4.51
N TYR A 86 -8.05 -3.46 4.98
CA TYR A 86 -8.95 -4.43 4.38
C TYR A 86 -9.72 -3.80 3.22
N LEU A 87 -9.48 -4.25 2.00
CA LEU A 87 -10.22 -3.86 0.81
C LEU A 87 -11.30 -4.89 0.52
N SER A 88 -12.57 -4.50 0.64
CA SER A 88 -13.69 -5.41 0.38
C SER A 88 -13.70 -5.88 -1.07
N ILE A 89 -13.96 -7.18 -1.26
CA ILE A 89 -14.09 -7.80 -2.58
C ILE A 89 -15.37 -8.62 -2.67
N THR A 90 -15.82 -8.85 -3.91
CA THR A 90 -16.73 -9.96 -4.17
C THR A 90 -15.92 -11.26 -4.14
N CYS A 91 -16.35 -12.22 -3.32
CA CYS A 91 -15.68 -13.51 -3.17
C CYS A 91 -15.50 -14.19 -4.55
N PRO A 92 -14.26 -14.60 -4.92
CA PRO A 92 -14.04 -15.37 -6.13
C PRO A 92 -14.74 -16.73 -6.05
N PRO A 93 -15.25 -17.28 -7.17
CA PRO A 93 -15.84 -18.62 -7.19
C PRO A 93 -14.86 -19.65 -6.59
N CYS A 94 -15.35 -20.46 -5.66
CA CYS A 94 -14.59 -21.55 -5.02
C CYS A 94 -13.44 -21.14 -4.07
N MET A 95 -13.32 -19.86 -3.67
CA MET A 95 -12.23 -19.38 -2.79
C MET A 95 -12.75 -18.61 -1.57
N ASP A 96 -13.61 -19.24 -0.78
CA ASP A 96 -14.36 -18.55 0.27
C ASP A 96 -13.53 -18.21 1.52
N HIS A 97 -12.94 -19.23 2.12
CA HIS A 97 -12.25 -19.13 3.40
C HIS A 97 -11.03 -18.19 3.43
N PRO A 98 -10.08 -18.19 2.46
CA PRO A 98 -8.87 -17.37 2.58
C PRO A 98 -9.16 -15.87 2.47
N TYR A 99 -10.20 -15.50 1.73
CA TYR A 99 -10.57 -14.09 1.57
C TYR A 99 -11.53 -13.60 2.67
N TYR A 100 -12.10 -14.47 3.50
CA TYR A 100 -12.92 -14.05 4.61
C TYR A 100 -12.05 -13.54 5.77
N SER A 101 -12.15 -12.24 6.04
CA SER A 101 -11.32 -11.58 7.05
C SER A 101 -11.93 -11.65 8.45
N GLN A 102 -11.10 -11.35 9.45
CA GLN A 102 -11.54 -11.20 10.84
C GLN A 102 -12.54 -10.05 11.04
N GLN A 103 -12.65 -9.14 10.08
CA GLN A 103 -13.67 -8.09 10.04
C GLN A 103 -15.06 -8.58 9.62
N GLY A 104 -15.20 -9.88 9.31
CA GLY A 104 -16.49 -10.49 8.98
C GLY A 104 -16.96 -10.24 7.54
N PHE A 105 -16.06 -9.92 6.63
CA PHE A 105 -16.35 -9.77 5.20
C PHE A 105 -15.21 -10.28 4.31
N HIS A 106 -15.53 -10.57 3.04
CA HIS A 106 -14.53 -10.94 2.05
C HIS A 106 -13.67 -9.75 1.64
N SER A 107 -12.36 -9.89 1.77
CA SER A 107 -11.40 -8.82 1.49
C SER A 107 -10.07 -9.33 0.96
N ILE A 108 -9.35 -8.41 0.33
CA ILE A 108 -7.91 -8.48 0.17
C ILE A 108 -7.25 -7.49 1.12
N MET A 109 -6.04 -7.80 1.54
CA MET A 109 -5.23 -6.95 2.39
C MET A 109 -4.22 -6.15 1.56
N LEU A 110 -4.11 -4.87 1.90
CA LEU A 110 -3.06 -3.96 1.45
C LEU A 110 -2.32 -3.45 2.67
N GLN A 111 -1.02 -3.67 2.73
CA GLN A 111 -0.13 -3.02 3.68
C GLN A 111 0.48 -1.79 3.00
N ALA A 112 0.55 -0.67 3.71
CA ALA A 112 1.13 0.54 3.18
C ALA A 112 1.95 1.29 4.21
N VAL A 113 3.01 1.95 3.74
CA VAL A 113 3.66 3.04 4.47
C VAL A 113 3.19 4.35 3.86
N VAL A 114 2.83 5.30 4.71
CA VAL A 114 2.50 6.67 4.31
C VAL A 114 3.43 7.69 4.97
N ASP A 115 3.60 8.83 4.32
CA ASP A 115 4.28 9.98 4.92
C ASP A 115 3.34 10.84 5.79
N HIS A 116 3.86 11.96 6.27
CA HIS A 116 3.12 12.94 7.08
C HIS A 116 1.94 13.63 6.35
N TRP A 117 1.87 13.54 5.01
CA TRP A 117 0.73 13.99 4.20
C TRP A 117 -0.27 12.88 3.92
N VAL A 118 -0.06 11.69 4.50
CA VAL A 118 -0.86 10.48 4.22
C VAL A 118 -0.70 10.03 2.76
N ALA A 119 0.41 10.41 2.11
CA ALA A 119 0.74 9.95 0.77
C ALA A 119 1.47 8.60 0.84
N PHE A 120 1.11 7.66 -0.03
CA PHE A 120 1.73 6.34 -0.08
C PHE A 120 3.20 6.42 -0.51
N THR A 121 4.09 5.86 0.30
CA THR A 121 5.53 5.76 0.04
C THR A 121 6.00 4.32 -0.14
N ASN A 122 5.19 3.35 0.31
CA ASN A 122 5.35 1.94 0.03
C ASN A 122 3.99 1.24 0.07
N ILE A 123 3.78 0.24 -0.79
CA ILE A 123 2.59 -0.62 -0.73
C ILE A 123 2.98 -2.08 -0.96
N CYS A 124 2.26 -2.98 -0.30
CA CYS A 124 2.27 -4.42 -0.54
C CYS A 124 0.82 -4.93 -0.53
N SER A 125 0.29 -5.29 -1.70
CA SER A 125 -1.13 -5.58 -1.90
C SER A 125 -1.38 -6.99 -2.44
N GLY A 126 -2.63 -7.44 -2.42
CA GLY A 126 -3.06 -8.71 -3.01
C GLY A 126 -3.03 -9.88 -2.03
N TRP A 127 -2.81 -9.61 -0.75
CA TRP A 127 -2.87 -10.61 0.30
C TRP A 127 -4.31 -10.99 0.59
N THR A 128 -4.54 -12.22 1.04
CA THR A 128 -5.89 -12.69 1.35
C THR A 128 -6.43 -12.00 2.61
N GLY A 129 -7.75 -11.83 2.74
CA GLY A 129 -8.37 -11.17 3.90
C GLY A 129 -8.09 -11.87 5.24
N SER A 130 -7.72 -13.15 5.23
CA SER A 130 -7.27 -13.87 6.42
C SER A 130 -5.81 -13.61 6.83
N ALA A 131 -5.01 -12.96 5.97
CA ALA A 131 -3.61 -12.66 6.26
C ALA A 131 -3.49 -11.61 7.36
N ASN A 132 -2.51 -11.78 8.24
CA ASN A 132 -2.22 -10.78 9.26
C ASN A 132 -1.11 -9.81 8.83
N ASN A 133 -1.07 -8.64 9.45
CA ASN A 133 -0.11 -7.58 9.16
C ASN A 133 1.36 -8.05 9.24
N THR A 134 1.68 -8.89 10.22
CA THR A 134 3.03 -9.46 10.41
C THR A 134 3.46 -10.33 9.23
N GLN A 135 2.59 -11.22 8.75
CA GLN A 135 2.84 -12.09 7.60
C GLN A 135 3.09 -11.25 6.34
N ILE A 136 2.27 -10.23 6.12
CA ILE A 136 2.43 -9.32 4.98
C ILE A 136 3.77 -8.59 5.07
N PHE A 137 4.12 -8.08 6.26
CA PHE A 137 5.37 -7.37 6.48
C PHE A 137 6.60 -8.24 6.17
N GLN A 138 6.63 -9.47 6.69
CA GLN A 138 7.76 -10.39 6.49
C GLN A 138 7.94 -10.82 5.03
N ASN A 139 6.88 -10.78 4.23
CA ASN A 139 6.90 -11.18 2.82
C ASN A 139 6.88 -10.00 1.84
N SER A 140 6.91 -8.75 2.34
CA SER A 140 7.02 -7.56 1.52
C SER A 140 8.49 -7.20 1.25
N ALA A 141 8.72 -6.25 0.37
CA ALA A 141 10.06 -5.71 0.15
C ALA A 141 10.54 -4.79 1.29
N LEU A 142 9.61 -4.37 2.18
CA LEU A 142 9.85 -3.33 3.17
C LEU A 142 10.96 -3.68 4.18
N PRO A 143 11.03 -4.89 4.77
CA PRO A 143 12.11 -5.25 5.69
C PRO A 143 13.49 -5.10 5.05
N ALA A 144 13.66 -5.61 3.81
CA ALA A 144 14.91 -5.52 3.09
C ALA A 144 15.29 -4.07 2.73
N LEU A 145 14.31 -3.22 2.39
CA LEU A 145 14.52 -1.79 2.13
C LEU A 145 14.95 -1.03 3.41
N ILE A 146 14.40 -1.40 4.56
CA ILE A 146 14.78 -0.82 5.86
C ILE A 146 16.20 -1.25 6.25
N GLU A 147 16.49 -2.56 6.22
CA GLU A 147 17.80 -3.11 6.59
C GLU A 147 18.93 -2.55 5.74
N SER A 148 18.67 -2.33 4.45
CA SER A 148 19.65 -1.77 3.52
C SER A 148 19.71 -0.24 3.51
N SER A 149 18.95 0.45 4.38
CA SER A 149 18.84 1.92 4.43
C SER A 149 18.38 2.57 3.11
N HIS A 150 17.70 1.81 2.24
CA HIS A 150 17.18 2.29 0.97
C HIS A 150 15.74 2.78 1.04
N PHE A 151 15.00 2.47 2.12
CA PHE A 151 13.62 2.93 2.26
C PHE A 151 13.53 4.45 2.37
N VAL A 152 14.30 5.06 3.29
CA VAL A 152 14.40 6.52 3.47
C VAL A 152 15.88 6.90 3.57
N PRO A 153 16.55 7.16 2.44
CA PRO A 153 17.98 7.43 2.43
C PRO A 153 18.30 8.81 3.04
N GLY A 154 19.47 8.92 3.65
CA GLY A 154 20.06 10.20 4.06
C GLY A 154 19.56 10.78 5.39
N ILE A 155 18.72 10.06 6.14
CA ILE A 155 18.38 10.46 7.52
C ILE A 155 19.47 9.97 8.46
N LEU A 156 20.07 10.93 9.15
CA LEU A 156 21.06 10.66 10.20
C LEU A 156 20.38 10.42 11.53
N ASP A 157 21.00 9.56 12.32
CA ASP A 157 20.67 9.34 13.72
C ASP A 157 20.62 10.65 14.50
N LEU A 158 19.56 10.84 15.29
CA LEU A 158 19.43 12.00 16.17
C LEU A 158 20.12 11.72 17.50
N GLN A 159 21.15 12.51 17.79
CA GLN A 159 21.82 12.50 19.09
C GLN A 159 21.11 13.46 20.06
N LEU A 160 20.56 12.91 21.14
CA LEU A 160 19.90 13.68 22.19
C LEU A 160 20.49 13.36 23.55
N SER A 161 21.35 14.25 24.06
CA SER A 161 21.84 14.26 25.45
C SER A 161 22.50 12.98 25.99
N ASN A 162 22.87 12.00 25.13
CA ASN A 162 23.41 10.63 25.36
C ASN A 162 22.52 9.48 24.86
N LYS A 163 21.42 9.78 24.16
CA LYS A 163 20.59 8.77 23.48
C LYS A 163 20.65 8.99 21.97
N THR A 164 20.90 7.91 21.24
CA THR A 164 20.72 7.86 19.78
C THR A 164 19.27 7.47 19.49
N ILE A 165 18.57 8.30 18.73
CA ILE A 165 17.25 7.97 18.18
C ILE A 165 17.44 7.68 16.69
N LEU A 166 17.20 6.42 16.33
CA LEU A 166 17.29 5.94 14.94
C LEU A 166 16.02 6.33 14.17
N PRO A 167 16.11 6.46 12.83
CA PRO A 167 14.93 6.54 11.97
C PRO A 167 14.01 5.34 12.20
N LEU A 168 12.70 5.57 12.33
CA LEU A 168 11.74 4.51 12.65
C LEU A 168 10.41 4.64 11.91
N LEU A 169 9.77 3.49 11.67
CA LEU A 169 8.37 3.42 11.27
C LEU A 169 7.49 3.33 12.52
N ILE A 170 6.39 4.06 12.51
CA ILE A 170 5.29 3.86 13.47
C ILE A 170 4.24 2.95 12.82
N GLY A 171 3.54 2.14 13.60
CA GLY A 171 2.48 1.29 13.05
C GLY A 171 1.69 0.57 14.13
N ASP A 172 0.67 -0.18 13.69
CA ASP A 172 -0.18 -0.99 14.56
C ASP A 172 0.63 -1.98 15.43
N PRO A 173 0.19 -2.30 16.67
CA PRO A 173 0.87 -3.27 17.54
C PRO A 173 1.07 -4.67 16.94
N SER A 174 0.35 -5.06 15.89
CA SER A 174 0.61 -6.32 15.17
C SER A 174 1.98 -6.37 14.48
N TYR A 175 2.66 -5.23 14.27
CA TYR A 175 4.00 -5.16 13.69
C TYR A 175 5.14 -5.40 14.70
N LEU A 176 4.86 -6.00 15.87
CA LEU A 176 5.77 -6.24 17.01
C LEU A 176 7.01 -7.14 16.75
N LEU A 177 7.62 -7.13 15.56
CA LEU A 177 8.80 -7.93 15.21
C LEU A 177 9.96 -7.14 14.61
N LEU A 178 10.29 -5.94 15.12
CA LEU A 178 11.63 -5.37 14.99
C LEU A 178 12.03 -4.61 16.27
N PRO A 179 13.31 -4.61 16.69
CA PRO A 179 13.71 -3.93 17.91
C PRO A 179 13.71 -2.40 17.75
N TRP A 180 12.91 -1.73 18.60
CA TRP A 180 13.27 -0.52 19.38
C TRP A 180 13.18 0.90 18.73
N PRO A 181 12.85 2.02 19.46
CA PRO A 181 12.06 2.22 20.71
C PRO A 181 10.74 2.99 20.47
N TYR A 182 9.59 2.52 20.97
CA TYR A 182 8.91 3.10 22.14
C TYR A 182 7.65 2.31 22.51
N SER A 183 7.23 2.53 23.74
CA SER A 183 6.28 1.80 24.57
C SER A 183 4.86 1.61 24.01
N SER A 184 4.28 0.47 24.37
CA SER A 184 2.89 0.02 24.22
C SER A 184 1.79 0.90 24.87
N GLN A 185 2.08 2.17 25.18
CA GLN A 185 1.10 3.12 25.69
C GLN A 185 0.97 4.29 24.73
N LEU A 186 0.00 4.18 23.83
CA LEU A 186 -0.43 5.26 22.96
C LEU A 186 -1.23 6.26 23.79
N ASN A 187 -0.91 7.55 23.66
CA ASN A 187 -1.73 8.61 24.22
C ASN A 187 -3.06 8.73 23.42
N PRO A 188 -4.08 9.44 23.94
CA PRO A 188 -5.40 9.51 23.27
C PRO A 188 -5.37 10.08 21.85
N GLN A 189 -4.39 10.92 21.52
CA GLN A 189 -4.22 11.46 20.17
C GLN A 189 -3.56 10.43 19.24
N GLN A 190 -2.61 9.64 19.73
CA GLN A 190 -1.99 8.52 19.02
C GLN A 190 -2.98 7.38 18.79
N ALA A 191 -3.92 7.16 19.72
CA ALA A 191 -4.99 6.19 19.57
C ALA A 191 -6.07 6.60 18.54
N GLN A 192 -6.15 7.89 18.14
CA GLN A 192 -7.04 8.32 17.07
C GLN A 192 -6.53 7.97 15.66
N PHE A 193 -5.26 7.60 15.53
CA PHE A 193 -4.66 7.16 14.27
C PHE A 193 -4.70 5.64 14.07
N ASN A 194 -5.25 4.88 15.04
CA ASN A 194 -5.51 3.44 14.95
C ASN A 194 -7.02 3.17 14.87
#